data_AF-A0ABD0Q2Z5-F1
#
_entry.id   AF-A0ABD0Q2Z5-F1
#
_cell.length_a   1.000
_cell.length_b   1.000
_cell.length_c   1.000
_cell.angle_alpha   90.00
_cell.angle_beta   90.00
_cell.angle_gamma   90.00
#
_symmetry.space_group_name_H-M   'P 1'
#
loop_
_entity.id
_entity.type
_entity.pdbx_description
1 polymer ?
#
loop_
_entity_poly.entity_id
_entity_poly.type
_entity_poly.pdbx_seq_one_letter_code
_entity_poly.pdbx_strand_id
1 'polypeptide(L)'
;YTGYGNAAGLLATRGLLGGQRSKTTSSGTKYSSDSDSDTEEYRQIKDRVNPVTGQVEEEQPDPMEGMTEEEKEEEAHRLISLFNKLSKDNVIQPMGLNEEGQLVPLSDLRDLSVEEKKSEEEHDDLENVE
;
A
#
# COMPACT_ATOMS: atom_id res chain seq x y z
N TYR A 1 9.64 2.63 21.18
CA TYR A 1 9.78 4.10 21.25
C TYR A 1 8.43 4.75 20.89
N THR A 2 7.59 5.08 21.87
CA THR A 2 6.30 5.77 21.64
C THR A 2 6.24 7.00 22.55
N GLY A 3 5.87 8.16 22.01
CA GLY A 3 5.88 9.44 22.71
C GLY A 3 5.59 10.64 21.78
N TYR A 4 5.61 11.87 22.32
CA TYR A 4 5.25 13.10 21.58
C TYR A 4 6.19 13.47 20.41
N GLY A 5 7.26 12.70 20.16
CA GLY A 5 8.24 12.96 19.10
C GLY A 5 7.60 13.08 17.71
N ASN A 6 6.66 12.20 17.37
CA ASN A 6 5.98 12.21 16.06
C ASN A 6 5.19 13.50 15.84
N ALA A 7 4.58 14.04 16.90
CA ALA A 7 3.85 15.30 16.83
C ALA A 7 4.75 16.53 16.97
N ALA A 8 6.01 16.38 17.41
CA ALA A 8 6.87 17.49 17.78
C ALA A 8 7.12 18.47 16.62
N GLY A 9 7.26 17.98 15.38
CA GLY A 9 7.43 18.85 14.20
C GLY A 9 6.19 19.71 13.92
N LEU A 10 5.00 19.12 14.00
CA LEU A 10 3.74 19.84 13.83
C LEU A 10 3.51 20.82 15.00
N LEU A 11 3.83 20.42 16.23
CA LEU A 11 3.70 21.27 17.41
C LEU A 11 4.71 22.43 17.38
N ALA A 12 5.93 22.20 16.92
CA ALA A 12 6.97 23.23 16.79
C ALA A 12 6.59 24.28 15.73
N THR A 13 6.14 23.83 14.55
CA THR A 13 5.67 24.75 13.49
C THR A 13 4.44 25.56 13.92
N ARG A 14 3.56 24.97 14.75
CA ARG A 14 2.39 25.65 15.33
C ARG A 14 2.73 26.47 16.59
N GLY A 15 3.96 26.42 17.09
CA GLY A 15 4.39 27.12 18.32
C GLY A 15 3.80 26.57 19.63
N LEU A 16 3.29 25.35 19.61
CA LEU A 16 2.68 24.66 20.75
C LEU A 16 3.68 23.82 21.57
N LEU A 17 4.90 23.66 21.07
CA LEU A 17 5.98 22.98 21.78
C LEU A 17 6.65 23.94 22.77
N GLY A 18 6.38 23.77 24.07
CA GLY A 18 7.24 24.31 25.14
C GLY A 18 7.31 25.84 25.30
N GLY A 19 6.31 26.60 24.87
CA GLY A 19 6.06 27.94 25.42
C GLY A 19 7.12 29.03 25.18
N GLN A 20 7.92 28.96 24.11
CA GLN A 20 8.71 30.11 23.66
C GLN A 20 8.29 30.55 22.26
N ARG A 21 7.70 31.75 22.18
CA ARG A 21 7.55 32.52 20.94
C ARG A 21 8.95 32.98 20.50
N SER A 22 9.76 32.07 19.97
CA SER A 22 11.01 32.45 19.31
C SER A 22 10.65 33.16 18.01
N LYS A 23 10.87 34.47 18.02
CA LYS A 23 10.74 35.40 16.92
C LYS A 23 11.88 35.15 15.92
N THR A 24 11.88 34.00 15.25
CA THR A 24 12.81 33.68 14.16
C THR A 24 12.08 32.83 13.13
N THR A 25 11.24 33.51 12.36
CA THR A 25 11.01 33.13 10.97
C THR A 25 12.37 32.90 10.30
N SER A 26 12.48 31.82 9.52
CA SER A 26 13.49 31.62 8.46
C SER A 26 14.97 31.43 8.83
N SER A 27 15.32 30.57 9.79
CA SER A 27 16.65 29.92 9.76
C SER A 27 16.44 28.44 9.49
N GLY A 28 16.89 28.01 8.31
CA GLY A 28 16.61 26.70 7.73
C GLY A 28 16.90 25.56 8.70
N THR A 29 15.84 24.92 9.17
CA THR A 29 15.91 23.56 9.67
C THR A 29 16.30 22.70 8.46
N LYS A 30 17.60 22.49 8.27
CA LYS A 30 18.13 21.52 7.31
C LYS A 30 17.79 20.14 7.84
N TYR A 31 16.69 19.59 7.33
CA TYR A 31 16.41 18.17 7.46
C TYR A 31 17.36 17.45 6.50
N SER A 32 18.37 16.76 7.04
CA SER A 32 19.20 15.85 6.27
C SER A 32 18.42 14.54 6.14
N SER A 33 18.12 14.15 4.90
CA SER A 33 17.41 12.91 4.59
C SER A 33 18.34 11.69 4.51
N ASP A 34 19.66 11.88 4.61
CA ASP A 34 20.67 10.83 4.38
C ASP A 34 20.93 9.96 5.63
N SER A 35 20.03 10.02 6.62
CA SER A 35 20.12 9.17 7.80
C SER A 35 19.27 7.92 7.57
N ASP A 36 19.92 6.80 7.27
CA ASP A 36 19.33 5.45 7.29
C ASP A 36 18.93 5.08 8.73
N SER A 37 17.92 5.76 9.25
CA SER A 37 17.41 5.63 10.63
C SER A 37 16.43 4.47 10.76
N ASP A 38 16.56 3.45 9.90
CA ASP A 38 15.87 2.19 10.11
C ASP A 38 16.59 1.45 11.23
N THR A 39 16.08 1.59 12.45
CA THR A 39 16.52 0.73 13.56
C THR A 39 16.13 -0.71 13.26
N GLU A 40 16.95 -1.67 13.70
CA GLU A 40 16.67 -3.11 13.50
C GLU A 40 15.29 -3.52 14.06
N GLU A 41 14.81 -2.83 15.09
CA GLU A 41 13.45 -3.00 15.62
C GLU A 41 12.37 -2.57 14.62
N TYR A 42 12.55 -1.44 13.94
CA TYR A 42 11.59 -0.94 12.95
C TYR A 42 11.48 -1.87 11.75
N ARG A 43 12.60 -2.42 11.27
CA ARG A 43 12.61 -3.39 10.16
C ARG A 43 11.80 -4.64 10.45
N GLN A 44 11.76 -5.08 11.72
CA GLN A 44 11.00 -6.26 12.15
C GLN A 44 9.49 -6.01 12.22
N ILE A 45 9.06 -4.76 12.39
CA ILE A 45 7.64 -4.40 12.60
C ILE A 45 7.05 -3.55 11.47
N LYS A 46 7.84 -3.16 10.46
CA LYS A 46 7.44 -2.26 9.38
C LYS A 46 6.14 -2.70 8.71
N ASP A 47 6.00 -4.01 8.49
CA ASP A 47 4.84 -4.60 7.83
C ASP A 47 3.56 -4.54 8.68
N ARG A 48 3.71 -4.29 9.99
CA ARG A 48 2.62 -4.17 10.96
C ARG A 48 2.28 -2.72 11.28
N VAL A 49 3.03 -1.75 10.78
CA VAL A 49 2.76 -0.33 11.05
C VAL A 49 1.71 0.17 10.08
N ASN A 50 0.57 0.61 10.60
CA ASN A 50 -0.45 1.29 9.80
C ASN A 50 0.12 2.62 9.27
N PRO A 51 0.22 2.82 7.94
CA PRO A 51 0.84 4.03 7.38
C PRO A 51 0.02 5.30 7.63
N VAL A 52 -1.28 5.18 7.92
CA VAL A 52 -2.18 6.30 8.19
C VAL A 52 -2.08 6.72 9.66
N THR A 53 -2.13 5.77 10.59
CA THR A 53 -2.15 6.05 12.04
C THR A 53 -0.77 6.01 12.68
N GLY A 54 0.20 5.36 12.04
CA GLY A 54 1.54 5.10 12.57
C GLY A 54 1.57 4.11 13.73
N GLN A 55 0.46 3.41 14.00
CA GLN A 55 0.36 2.44 15.09
C GLN A 55 0.77 1.05 14.61
N VAL A 56 1.38 0.27 15.51
CA VAL A 56 1.65 -1.15 15.26
C VAL A 56 0.34 -1.92 15.47
N GLU A 57 -0.15 -2.53 14.41
CA GLU A 57 -1.35 -3.37 14.45
C GLU A 57 -1.01 -4.80 14.86
N GLU A 58 -2.00 -5.44 15.48
CA GLU A 58 -1.97 -6.88 15.73
C GLU A 58 -2.15 -7.62 14.40
N GLU A 59 -1.49 -8.77 14.28
CA GLU A 59 -1.62 -9.61 13.11
C GLU A 59 -3.07 -10.14 13.03
N GLN A 60 -3.79 -9.74 11.97
CA GLN A 60 -5.14 -10.22 11.75
C GLN A 60 -5.11 -11.62 11.16
N PRO A 61 -6.05 -12.50 11.55
CA PRO A 61 -6.18 -13.82 10.93
C PRO A 61 -6.50 -13.68 9.45
N ASP A 62 -6.22 -14.73 8.68
CA ASP A 62 -6.54 -14.77 7.26
C ASP A 62 -8.07 -14.63 7.08
N PRO A 63 -8.56 -13.64 6.31
CA PRO A 63 -9.99 -13.45 6.10
C PRO A 63 -10.68 -14.65 5.42
N MET A 64 -9.92 -15.54 4.78
CA MET A 64 -10.43 -16.74 4.11
C MET A 64 -10.29 -18.01 4.97
N GLU A 65 -9.79 -17.91 6.21
CA GLU A 65 -9.61 -19.07 7.10
C GLU A 65 -10.96 -19.70 7.45
N GLY A 66 -11.08 -21.02 7.25
CA GLY A 66 -12.29 -21.78 7.56
C GLY A 66 -13.37 -21.77 6.47
N MET A 67 -13.16 -21.07 5.34
CA MET A 67 -14.07 -21.13 4.18
C MET A 67 -13.75 -22.35 3.30
N THR A 68 -14.81 -22.98 2.80
CA THR A 68 -14.73 -23.99 1.72
C THR A 68 -14.37 -23.34 0.39
N GLU A 69 -13.87 -24.10 -0.57
CA GLU A 69 -13.46 -23.54 -1.87
C GLU A 69 -14.62 -22.85 -2.61
N GLU A 70 -15.81 -23.44 -2.57
CA GLU A 70 -17.02 -22.84 -3.15
C GLU A 70 -17.36 -21.49 -2.51
N GLU A 71 -17.28 -21.38 -1.18
CA GLU A 71 -17.50 -20.09 -0.48
C GLU A 71 -16.43 -19.05 -0.85
N LYS A 72 -15.18 -19.48 -1.06
CA LYS A 72 -14.11 -18.57 -1.52
C LYS A 72 -14.39 -18.04 -2.91
N GLU A 73 -14.88 -18.87 -3.82
CA GLU A 73 -15.27 -18.46 -5.18
C GLU A 73 -16.44 -17.45 -5.14
N GLU A 74 -17.46 -17.69 -4.31
CA GLU A 74 -18.59 -16.76 -4.14
C GLU A 74 -18.14 -15.39 -3.60
N GLU A 75 -17.28 -15.37 -2.59
CA GLU A 75 -16.76 -14.11 -2.04
C GLU A 75 -15.84 -13.40 -3.05
N ALA A 76 -15.09 -14.13 -3.88
CA ALA A 76 -14.33 -13.55 -4.98
C ALA A 76 -15.25 -12.87 -6.02
N HIS A 77 -16.36 -13.52 -6.40
CA HIS A 77 -17.37 -12.91 -7.28
C HIS A 77 -17.98 -11.64 -6.66
N ARG A 78 -18.27 -11.67 -5.36
CA ARG A 78 -18.77 -10.51 -4.62
C ARG A 78 -17.76 -9.37 -4.62
N LEU A 79 -16.48 -9.66 -4.42
CA LEU A 79 -15.40 -8.68 -4.40
C LEU A 79 -15.26 -8.00 -5.77
N ILE A 80 -15.26 -8.78 -6.85
CA ILE A 80 -15.21 -8.25 -8.22
C ILE A 80 -16.42 -7.36 -8.51
N SER A 81 -17.62 -7.77 -8.06
CA SER A 81 -18.83 -6.95 -8.19
C SER A 81 -18.71 -5.61 -7.46
N LEU A 82 -18.17 -5.61 -6.24
CA LEU A 82 -17.94 -4.39 -5.46
C LEU A 82 -16.93 -3.47 -6.15
N PHE A 83 -15.80 -4.01 -6.63
CA PHE A 83 -14.80 -3.24 -7.35
C PHE A 83 -15.39 -2.59 -8.61
N ASN A 84 -16.14 -3.37 -9.39
CA ASN A 84 -16.85 -2.88 -10.58
C ASN A 84 -17.83 -1.74 -10.25
N LYS A 85 -18.57 -1.85 -9.14
CA LYS A 85 -19.48 -0.79 -8.69
C LYS A 85 -18.72 0.48 -8.33
N LEU A 86 -17.68 0.36 -7.51
CA LEU A 86 -16.86 1.50 -7.09
C LEU A 86 -16.17 2.19 -8.27
N SER A 87 -15.72 1.41 -9.25
CA SER A 87 -15.11 1.95 -10.48
C SER A 87 -16.14 2.67 -11.36
N LYS A 88 -17.35 2.12 -11.53
CA LYS A 88 -18.43 2.77 -12.30
C LYS A 88 -18.92 4.08 -11.65
N ASP A 89 -18.95 4.11 -10.32
CA ASP A 89 -19.34 5.29 -9.54
C ASP A 89 -18.20 6.33 -9.43
N ASN A 90 -17.03 6.08 -10.06
CA ASN A 90 -15.82 6.89 -9.98
C ASN A 90 -15.32 7.15 -8.54
N VAL A 91 -15.61 6.23 -7.61
CA VAL A 91 -15.13 6.28 -6.23
C VAL A 91 -13.66 5.86 -6.15
N ILE A 92 -13.27 4.90 -6.99
CA ILE A 92 -11.89 4.45 -7.13
C ILE A 92 -11.44 4.60 -8.59
N GLN A 93 -10.19 5.00 -8.79
CA GLN A 93 -9.57 5.09 -10.10
C GLN A 93 -8.24 4.34 -10.06
N PRO A 94 -8.04 3.33 -10.92
CA PRO A 94 -6.75 2.65 -11.03
C PRO A 94 -5.70 3.61 -11.62
N MET A 95 -4.56 3.74 -10.95
CA MET A 95 -3.45 4.62 -11.30
C MET A 95 -2.16 3.82 -11.48
N GLY A 96 -1.27 4.27 -12.35
CA GLY A 96 0.08 3.74 -12.50
C GLY A 96 1.10 4.86 -12.62
N LEU A 97 2.39 4.52 -12.68
CA LEU A 97 3.48 5.47 -12.88
C LEU A 97 3.87 5.49 -14.35
N ASN A 98 4.04 6.68 -14.93
CA ASN A 98 4.65 6.83 -16.26
C ASN A 98 6.19 6.81 -16.19
N GLU A 99 6.86 6.90 -17.34
CA GLU A 99 8.33 6.93 -17.45
C GLU A 99 8.94 8.12 -16.67
N GLU A 100 8.18 9.20 -16.51
CA GLU A 100 8.54 10.39 -15.74
C GLU A 100 8.29 10.24 -14.22
N GLY A 101 7.77 9.10 -13.75
CA GLY A 101 7.49 8.83 -12.33
C GLY A 101 6.26 9.54 -11.77
N GLN A 102 5.38 10.06 -12.63
CA GLN A 102 4.12 10.71 -12.28
C GLN A 102 2.97 9.69 -12.25
N LEU A 103 2.06 9.86 -11.29
CA LEU A 103 0.84 9.05 -11.21
C LEU A 103 -0.15 9.48 -12.30
N VAL A 104 -0.43 8.57 -13.22
CA VAL A 104 -1.40 8.75 -14.31
C VAL A 104 -2.47 7.64 -14.27
N PRO A 105 -3.69 7.88 -14.77
CA PRO A 105 -4.71 6.84 -14.88
C PRO A 105 -4.18 5.63 -15.65
N LEU A 106 -4.49 4.41 -15.20
CA LEU A 106 -4.04 3.19 -15.87
C LEU A 106 -4.55 3.08 -17.32
N SER A 107 -5.68 3.72 -17.65
CA SER A 107 -6.18 3.83 -19.01
C SER A 107 -5.22 4.55 -19.96
N ASP A 108 -4.42 5.48 -19.43
CA ASP A 108 -3.50 6.32 -20.20
C ASP A 108 -2.13 5.64 -20.38
N LEU A 109 -1.89 4.52 -19.70
CA LEU A 109 -0.68 3.70 -19.77
C LEU A 109 -0.79 2.54 -20.78
N ARG A 110 -1.92 2.43 -21.49
CA ARG A 110 -2.31 1.26 -22.31
C ARG A 110 -1.43 0.94 -23.52
N ASP A 111 -0.41 1.74 -23.82
CA ASP A 111 0.55 1.44 -24.88
C ASP A 111 1.68 0.47 -24.44
N LEU A 112 1.69 0.00 -23.18
CA LEU A 112 2.79 -0.79 -22.61
C LEU A 112 2.48 -2.25 -22.23
N SER A 113 1.25 -2.76 -22.42
CA SER A 113 0.90 -4.13 -22.01
C SER A 113 -0.06 -4.85 -22.96
N VAL A 114 0.48 -5.41 -24.05
CA VAL A 114 -0.11 -6.59 -24.71
C VAL A 114 1.04 -7.52 -25.10
N GLU A 115 1.27 -8.57 -24.32
CA GLU A 115 1.79 -9.88 -24.75
C GLU A 115 1.67 -10.84 -23.54
N GLU A 116 0.45 -11.07 -23.04
CA GLU A 116 0.18 -12.32 -22.32
C GLU A 116 0.05 -13.41 -23.38
N LYS A 117 1.19 -14.05 -23.70
CA LYS A 117 1.19 -15.27 -24.52
C LYS A 117 0.41 -16.35 -23.78
N LYS A 118 -0.78 -16.62 -24.29
CA LYS A 118 -1.60 -17.80 -24.05
C LYS A 118 -0.75 -19.07 -24.19
N SER A 119 -0.23 -19.61 -23.10
CA SER A 119 0.27 -20.97 -23.05
C SER A 119 -0.93 -21.90 -22.90
N GLU A 120 -1.47 -22.36 -24.03
CA GLU A 120 -2.34 -23.52 -24.07
C GLU A 120 -1.48 -24.75 -23.73
N GLU A 121 -1.68 -25.30 -22.53
CA GLU A 121 -1.21 -26.63 -22.18
C GLU A 121 -2.05 -27.66 -22.94
N GLU A 122 -1.49 -28.28 -23.98
CA GLU A 122 -2.05 -29.50 -24.56
C GLU A 122 -1.83 -30.65 -23.56
N HIS A 123 -2.93 -31.08 -22.95
CA HIS A 123 -3.04 -32.25 -22.11
C HIS A 123 -3.29 -33.47 -23.00
N ASP A 124 -2.22 -34.13 -23.47
CA ASP A 124 -2.33 -35.47 -24.04
C ASP A 124 -2.15 -36.50 -22.93
N ASP A 125 -3.28 -36.92 -22.36
CA ASP A 125 -3.40 -38.17 -21.63
C ASP A 125 -3.64 -39.34 -22.60
N LEU A 126 -3.23 -40.53 -22.13
CA LEU A 126 -3.45 -41.89 -22.66
C LEU A 126 -2.31 -42.37 -23.59
N GLU A 127 -1.65 -43.51 -23.38
CA GLU A 127 -2.20 -44.77 -22.88
C GLU A 127 -1.07 -45.72 -22.42
N ASN A 128 -1.39 -46.48 -21.38
CA ASN A 128 -0.58 -47.48 -20.70
C ASN A 128 -0.53 -48.80 -21.50
N VAL A 129 0.64 -49.31 -21.92
CA VAL A 129 0.78 -50.74 -22.31
C VAL A 129 2.16 -51.30 -21.94
N GLU A 130 2.11 -52.15 -20.91
CA GLU A 130 2.93 -53.34 -20.54
C GLU A 130 4.45 -53.23 -20.35
#